data_AF-A0A5K1AAL9-F1
#
_entry.id   AF-A0A5K1AAL9-F1
#
_cell.length_a   1.000
_cell.length_b   1.000
_cell.length_c   1.000
_cell.angle_alpha   90.00
_cell.angle_beta   90.00
_cell.angle_gamma   90.00
#
_symmetry.space_group_name_H-M   'P 1'
#
loop_
_entity.id
_entity.type
_entity.pdbx_description
1 polymer ?
#
loop_
_entity_poly.entity_id
_entity_poly.type
_entity_poly.pdbx_seq_one_letter_code
_entity_poly.pdbx_strand_id
1 'polypeptide(L)' 'MDSSRRAVEAYWRSRMIDAVTSDEDKVAPVYKLEEICELLRTSHVSIVKEVSDYILKRLDHKSPIVKQK' A
#
# COMPACT_ATOMS: atom_id res chain seq x y z
N MET A 1 9.88 -22.78 -4.33
CA MET A 1 8.48 -22.54 -3.91
C MET A 1 8.35 -21.28 -3.04
N ASP A 2 9.26 -21.00 -2.12
CA ASP A 2 9.17 -19.81 -1.23
C ASP A 2 9.31 -18.45 -1.94
N SER A 3 10.11 -18.37 -3.01
CA SER A 3 10.29 -17.11 -3.78
C SER A 3 8.99 -16.65 -4.44
N SER A 4 8.26 -17.58 -5.07
CA SER A 4 6.99 -17.28 -5.74
C SER A 4 5.92 -16.83 -4.75
N ARG A 5 5.84 -17.48 -3.58
CA ARG A 5 4.92 -17.08 -2.50
C ARG A 5 5.23 -15.67 -2.00
N ARG A 6 6.49 -15.36 -1.73
CA ARG A 6 6.92 -14.03 -1.30
C ARG A 6 6.60 -12.95 -2.34
N ALA A 7 6.78 -13.25 -3.63
CA ALA A 7 6.44 -12.32 -4.70
C ALA A 7 4.93 -12.04 -4.79
N VAL A 8 4.10 -13.08 -4.65
CA VAL A 8 2.64 -12.93 -4.60
C VAL A 8 2.22 -12.08 -3.41
N GLU A 9 2.75 -12.36 -2.22
CA GLU A 9 2.44 -11.58 -1.02
C GLU A 9 2.88 -10.11 -1.15
N ALA A 10 4.03 -9.84 -1.78
CA ALA A 10 4.49 -8.47 -2.04
C ALA A 10 3.58 -7.73 -3.03
N TYR A 11 3.16 -8.42 -4.10
CA TYR A 11 2.19 -7.87 -5.05
C TYR A 11 0.87 -7.49 -4.37
N TRP A 12 0.35 -8.35 -3.48
CA TRP A 12 -0.85 -8.07 -2.71
C TRP A 12 -0.71 -6.82 -1.83
N ARG A 13 0.43 -6.66 -1.16
CA ARG A 13 0.71 -5.46 -0.35
C ARG A 13 0.78 -4.18 -1.19
N SER A 14 1.42 -4.24 -2.36
CA SER A 14 1.41 -3.11 -3.30
C SER A 14 -0.02 -2.74 -3.72
N ARG A 15 -0.86 -3.74 -4.01
CA ARG A 15 -2.26 -3.53 -4.41
C ARG A 15 -3.11 -2.90 -3.32
N MET A 16 -2.82 -3.15 -2.04
CA MET A 16 -3.52 -2.48 -0.93
C MET A 16 -3.28 -0.96 -0.98
N ILE A 17 -2.05 -0.53 -1.27
CA ILE A 17 -1.71 0.90 -1.39
C ILE A 17 -2.35 1.51 -2.64
N ASP A 18 -2.29 0.82 -3.78
CA ASP A 18 -2.94 1.28 -5.01
C ASP A 18 -4.45 1.48 -4.85
N ALA A 19 -5.10 0.60 -4.07
CA ALA A 19 -6.54 0.67 -3.84
C ALA A 19 -6.97 1.91 -3.05
N VAL A 20 -6.16 2.36 -2.08
CA VAL A 20 -6.47 3.55 -1.27
C VAL A 20 -5.96 4.85 -1.89
N THR A 21 -5.06 4.76 -2.88
CA THR A 21 -4.47 5.91 -3.59
C THR A 21 -4.82 5.89 -5.08
N SER A 22 -6.03 5.45 -5.44
CA SER A 22 -6.52 5.43 -6.82
C SER A 22 -6.61 6.83 -7.41
N ASP A 23 -6.43 6.96 -8.71
CA ASP A 23 -6.57 8.23 -9.45
C ASP A 23 -8.04 8.53 -9.80
N GLU A 24 -8.89 8.45 -8.79
CA GLU A 24 -10.32 8.77 -8.86
C GLU A 24 -10.63 9.86 -7.84
N ASP A 25 -11.54 10.79 -8.13
CA ASP A 25 -11.87 11.87 -7.18
C ASP A 25 -12.45 11.38 -5.84
N LYS A 26 -12.96 10.14 -5.79
CA LYS A 26 -13.52 9.56 -4.57
C LYS A 26 -12.42 9.14 -3.59
N VAL A 27 -12.50 9.63 -2.36
CA VAL A 27 -11.60 9.24 -1.27
C VAL A 27 -11.83 7.79 -0.82
N ALA A 28 -10.76 7.13 -0.38
CA ALA A 28 -10.84 5.80 0.19
C ALA A 28 -11.62 5.84 1.52
N PRO A 29 -12.47 4.84 1.80
CA PRO A 29 -13.13 4.75 3.10
C PRO A 29 -12.12 4.39 4.19
N VAL A 30 -12.33 4.93 5.39
CA VAL A 30 -11.37 4.85 6.52
C VAL A 30 -10.97 3.40 6.84
N TYR A 31 -11.91 2.45 6.82
CA TYR A 31 -11.61 1.05 7.14
C TYR A 31 -10.55 0.43 6.21
N LYS A 32 -10.41 0.91 4.96
CA LYS A 32 -9.35 0.45 4.05
C LYS A 32 -7.97 0.97 4.42
N LEU A 33 -7.89 2.15 5.02
CA LEU A 33 -6.66 2.67 5.60
C LEU A 33 -6.32 1.91 6.89
N GLU A 34 -7.32 1.59 7.71
CA GLU A 34 -7.14 0.80 8.94
C GLU A 34 -6.63 -0.61 8.66
N GLU A 35 -7.08 -1.27 7.58
CA GLU A 35 -6.54 -2.56 7.11
C GLU A 35 -5.01 -2.49 6.88
N ILE A 36 -4.49 -1.38 6.33
CA ILE A 36 -3.05 -1.17 6.13
C ILE A 36 -2.35 -0.93 7.47
N CYS A 37 -2.95 -0.12 8.36
CA CYS A 37 -2.40 0.11 9.69
C CYS A 37 -2.29 -1.19 10.50
N GLU A 38 -3.31 -2.03 10.43
CA GLU A 38 -3.32 -3.31 11.14
C GLU A 38 -2.25 -4.26 10.61
N LEU A 39 -2.14 -4.37 9.28
CA LEU A 39 -1.06 -5.13 8.64
C LEU A 39 0.31 -4.68 9.16
N LEU A 40 0.57 -3.36 9.23
CA LEU A 40 1.85 -2.83 9.69
C LEU A 40 2.13 -3.15 11.16
N ARG A 41 1.12 -3.12 12.04
CA ARG A 41 1.27 -3.44 13.48
C ARG A 41 1.57 -4.91 13.72
N THR A 42 0.99 -5.81 12.94
CA THR A 42 1.14 -7.26 13.12
C THR A 42 2.31 -7.84 12.34
N SER A 43 3.01 -7.03 11.57
CA SER A 43 4.06 -7.50 10.65
C SER A 43 5.48 -7.27 11.16
N HIS A 44 6.40 -8.09 10.67
CA HIS A 44 7.83 -7.89 10.86
C HIS A 44 8.35 -6.64 10.13
N VAL A 45 9.43 -6.03 10.63
CA VAL A 45 10.03 -4.79 10.08
C VAL A 45 10.35 -4.85 8.58
N SER A 46 10.64 -6.04 8.04
CA SER A 46 10.87 -6.22 6.60
C SER A 46 9.63 -5.85 5.76
N ILE A 47 8.43 -6.20 6.25
CA ILE A 47 7.17 -5.86 5.59
C ILE A 47 6.87 -4.37 5.78
N VAL A 48 7.15 -3.82 6.97
CA VAL A 48 6.97 -2.38 7.24
C VAL A 48 7.79 -1.54 6.26
N LYS A 49 9.04 -1.92 6.01
CA LYS A 49 9.91 -1.24 5.02
C LYS A 49 9.32 -1.32 3.62
N GLU A 50 8.90 -2.51 3.20
CA GLU A 50 8.32 -2.73 1.87
C GLU A 50 7.04 -1.90 1.65
N VAL A 51 6.12 -1.89 2.62
CA VAL A 51 4.87 -1.10 2.52
C VAL A 51 5.16 0.40 2.58
N SER A 52 6.13 0.83 3.41
CA SER A 52 6.57 2.23 3.45
C SER A 52 7.11 2.69 2.10
N ASP A 53 7.89 1.86 1.41
CA ASP A 53 8.39 2.17 0.07
C ASP A 53 7.25 2.32 -0.94
N TYR A 54 6.20 1.51 -0.84
CA TYR A 54 5.02 1.65 -1.70
C TYR A 54 4.25 2.94 -1.44
N ILE A 55 4.08 3.33 -0.17
CA ILE A 55 3.43 4.59 0.23
C ILE A 55 4.24 5.79 -0.27
N LEU A 56 5.55 5.81 -0.01
CA LEU A 56 6.40 6.94 -0.40
C LEU A 56 6.46 7.11 -1.92
N LYS A 57 6.46 6.02 -2.70
CA LYS A 57 6.37 6.07 -4.17
C LYS A 57 5.09 6.74 -4.68
N ARG A 58 4.00 6.79 -3.90
CA ARG A 58 2.78 7.51 -4.30
C ARG A 58 3.03 9.02 -4.39
N LEU A 59 3.95 9.55 -3.58
CA LEU A 59 4.34 10.96 -3.60
C LEU A 59 5.05 11.37 -4.90
N ASP A 60 5.64 10.41 -5.63
CA ASP A 60 6.27 10.65 -6.94
C ASP A 60 5.28 10.58 -8.10
N HIS A 61 4.00 10.24 -7.85
CA HIS A 61 2.99 10.07 -8.90
C HIS A 61 2.64 11.40 -9.58
N LYS A 62 2.29 11.37 -10.88
CA LYS A 62 1.97 12.61 -11.64
C LYS A 62 0.66 13.26 -11.19
N SER A 63 -0.33 12.46 -10.83
CA SER A 63 -1.64 12.95 -10.38
C SER A 63 -1.57 13.54 -8.97
N PRO A 64 -2.12 14.75 -8.75
CA PRO A 64 -2.25 15.34 -7.42
C PRO A 64 -3.23 14.57 -6.53
N ILE A 65 -4.23 13.88 -7.10
CA ILE A 65 -5.22 13.09 -6.35
C ILE A 65 -4.51 11.91 -5.67
N VAL A 66 -3.66 11.21 -6.41
CA VAL A 66 -2.87 10.08 -5.89
C VAL A 66 -1.90 10.50 -4.78
N LYS A 67 -1.38 11.73 -4.85
CA LYS A 67 -0.47 12.29 -3.83
C LYS A 67 -1.20 12.76 -2.57
N GLN A 68 -2.44 13.23 -2.73
CA GLN A 68 -3.26 13.74 -1.64
C GLN A 68 -3.83 12.62 -0.79
N LYS A 69 -4.18 11.49 -1.41
CA LYS A 69 -4.57 10.25 -0.74
C LYS A 69 -3.36 9.55 -0.15
#